data_AF-A0A8T4EHF7-F1
#
_entry.id   AF-A0A8T4EHF7-F1
#
_cell.length_a   1.000
_cell.length_b   1.000
_cell.length_c   1.000
_cell.angle_alpha   90.00
_cell.angle_beta   90.00
_cell.angle_gamma   90.00
#
_symmetry.space_group_name_H-M   'P 1'
#
loop_
_entity.id
_entity.type
_entity.pdbx_description
1 polymer ?
#
loop_
_entity_poly.entity_id
_entity_poly.type
_entity_poly.pdbx_seq_one_letter_code
_entity_poly.pdbx_strand_id
1 'polypeptide(L)' 'MVKYACDNCGYSFVPKGERIPNMCPYCNKGKVTKQKTAQELLDESEYRE' A
#
# COMPACT_ATOMS: atom_id res chain seq x y z
N MET A 1 -4.05 -4.92 9.15
CA MET A 1 -4.82 -3.93 8.36
C MET A 1 -3.97 -3.55 7.15
N VAL A 2 -4.46 -3.74 5.93
CA VAL A 2 -3.67 -3.47 4.72
C VAL A 2 -3.70 -1.98 4.40
N LYS A 3 -2.54 -1.34 4.31
CA LYS A 3 -2.41 0.07 3.88
C LYS A 3 -2.08 0.12 2.40
N TYR A 4 -2.59 1.15 1.73
CA TYR A 4 -2.26 1.45 0.35
C TYR A 4 -1.60 2.81 0.29
N ALA A 5 -0.64 2.99 -0.62
CA ALA A 5 0.03 4.25 -0.84
C ALA A 5 0.04 4.60 -2.33
N CYS A 6 -0.06 5.89 -2.64
CA CYS A 6 0.15 6.38 -3.98
C CYS A 6 1.65 6.49 -4.28
N ASP A 7 2.08 5.90 -5.39
CA ASP A 7 3.45 5.98 -5.88
C ASP A 7 3.86 7.40 -6.32
N ASN A 8 2.90 8.22 -6.78
CA ASN A 8 3.19 9.57 -7.29
C ASN A 8 3.24 10.64 -6.19
N CYS A 9 2.29 10.62 -5.24
CA CYS A 9 2.16 11.69 -4.24
C CYS A 9 2.38 11.23 -2.79
N GLY A 10 2.62 9.93 -2.56
CA GLY A 10 2.84 9.38 -1.22
C GLY A 10 1.60 9.32 -0.31
N TYR A 11 0.42 9.69 -0.80
CA TYR A 11 -0.81 9.64 0.00
C TYR A 11 -1.13 8.21 0.40
N SER A 12 -1.27 7.96 1.71
CA SER A 12 -1.56 6.63 2.26
C SER A 12 -2.93 6.57 2.92
N PHE A 13 -3.65 5.46 2.69
CA PHE A 13 -4.99 5.25 3.23
C PHE A 13 -5.28 3.76 3.45
N VAL A 14 -6.28 3.48 4.28
CA VAL A 14 -6.78 2.13 4.54
C VAL A 14 -8.13 1.99 3.83
N PRO A 15 -8.28 1.12 2.82
CA PRO A 15 -9.56 0.89 2.17
C PRO A 15 -10.52 0.24 3.18
N LYS A 16 -11.76 0.75 3.22
CA LYS A 16 -12.82 0.22 4.09
C LYS A 16 -13.62 -0.94 3.45
N GLY A 17 -13.25 -1.37 2.25
CA GLY A 17 -13.91 -2.48 1.54
C GLY A 17 -12.97 -3.16 0.54
N GLU A 18 -13.47 -4.16 -0.18
CA GLU A 18 -12.69 -4.95 -1.16
C GLU A 18 -12.27 -4.14 -2.39
N ARG A 19 -13.01 -3.08 -2.75
CA ARG A 19 -12.71 -2.28 -3.93
C ARG A 19 -11.61 -1.26 -3.64
N ILE A 20 -10.39 -1.61 -4.04
CA ILE A 20 -9.24 -0.71 -4.04
C ILE A 20 -9.28 0.12 -5.33
N PRO A 21 -9.21 1.45 -5.24
CA PRO A 21 -9.16 2.27 -6.44
C PRO A 21 -7.84 2.08 -7.17
N ASN A 22 -7.89 1.91 -8.50
CA ASN A 22 -6.69 1.81 -9.33
C ASN A 22 -5.88 3.12 -9.40
N MET A 23 -6.55 4.25 -9.12
CA MET A 23 -5.95 5.59 -9.11
C MET A 23 -6.01 6.22 -7.72
N CYS A 24 -5.01 7.04 -7.43
CA CYS A 24 -4.95 7.79 -6.18
C CYS A 24 -6.12 8.77 -6.06
N PRO A 25 -6.95 8.68 -5.01
CA PRO A 25 -8.08 9.58 -4.81
C PRO A 25 -7.67 11.02 -4.48
N TYR A 26 -6.39 11.26 -4.18
CA TYR A 26 -5.88 12.58 -3.80
C TYR A 26 -5.32 13.34 -5.02
N CYS A 27 -4.42 12.70 -5.78
CA CYS A 27 -3.75 13.38 -6.90
C CYS A 27 -4.28 12.99 -8.29
N ASN A 28 -5.13 11.96 -8.40
CA ASN A 28 -5.66 11.41 -9.67
C ASN A 28 -4.59 11.16 -10.76
N LYS A 29 -3.33 10.94 -10.38
CA LYS A 29 -2.23 10.75 -11.33
C LYS A 29 -1.44 9.46 -11.10
N GLY A 30 -1.25 9.06 -9.83
CA GLY A 30 -0.50 7.87 -9.49
C GLY A 30 -1.38 6.63 -9.32
N LYS A 31 -0.78 5.47 -9.56
CA LYS A 31 -1.34 4.18 -9.15
C LYS A 31 -1.22 4.03 -7.63
N VAL A 32 -2.14 3.26 -7.07
CA VAL A 32 -2.14 2.93 -5.65
C VAL A 32 -1.63 1.51 -5.47
N THR A 33 -0.61 1.33 -4.64
CA THR A 33 0.03 0.04 -4.39
C THR A 33 -0.16 -0.39 -2.95
N LYS A 34 -0.22 -1.71 -2.72
CA LYS A 34 -0.29 -2.30 -1.39
C LYS A 34 1.04 -2.04 -0.68
N GLN A 35 1.00 -1.42 0.49
CA GLN A 35 2.16 -1.30 1.36
C GLN A 35 2.31 -2.60 2.16
N LYS A 36 3.52 -3.17 2.12
CA LYS A 36 3.90 -4.28 3.02
C LYS A 36 3.80 -3.79 4.46
N THR A 37 3.29 -4.65 5.34
CA THR A 37 3.29 -4.33 6.77
C THR A 37 4.67 -4.56 7.37
N ALA A 38 4.95 -3.96 8.53
CA ALA A 38 6.20 -4.23 9.25
C ALA A 38 6.41 -5.74 9.51
N GLN A 39 5.33 -6.47 9.82
CA GLN A 39 5.39 -7.92 10.00
C GLN A 39 5.76 -8.66 8.70
N GLU A 40 5.18 -8.26 7.57
CA GLU A 40 5.45 -8.83 6.23
C GLU A 40 6.88 -8.52 5.76
N LEU A 41 7.48 -7.43 6.25
CA LEU A 41 8.89 -7.10 6.02
C LEU A 41 9.83 -7.91 6.92
N LEU A 42 9.45 -8.15 8.18
CA LEU A 42 10.22 -8.96 9.13
C LEU A 42 10.26 -10.43 8.71
N ASP A 43 9.12 -10.98 8.28
CA ASP A 43 9.01 -12.35 7.74
C ASP A 43 9.91 -12.55 6.49
N GLU A 44 9.93 -11.58 5.57
CA GLU A 44 10.82 -11.61 4.39
C GLU A 44 12.31 -11.53 4.76
N SER A 45 12.66 -10.85 5.86
CA SER A 45 14.04 -10.82 6.35
C SER A 45 14.47 -12.10 7.07
N GLU A 46 13.55 -12.76 7.76
CA GLU A 46 13.79 -14.00 8.52
C GLU A 46 13.95 -15.24 7.61
N TYR A 47 13.46 -15.19 6.36
CA TYR A 47 13.67 -16.27 5.39
C TYR A 47 15.01 -16.17 4.63
N ARG A 48 15.76 -15.07 4.79
CA ARG A 48 17.06 -14.83 4.13
C ARG A 48 18.25 -15.18 5.04
N GLU A 49 18.07 -16.19 5.88
CA GLU A 49 19.09 -16.76 6.76
C GLU A 49 19.19 -18.29 6.61
#